data_AF-A0A371JAN6-F1
#
_entry.id   AF-A0A371JAN6-F1
#
_cell.length_a   1.000
_cell.length_b   1.000
_cell.length_c   1.000
_cell.angle_alpha   90.00
_cell.angle_beta   90.00
_cell.angle_gamma   90.00
#
_symmetry.space_group_name_H-M   'P 1'
#
loop_
_entity.id
_entity.type
_entity.pdbx_description
1 polymer ?
#
loop_
_entity_poly.entity_id
_entity_poly.type
_entity_poly.pdbx_seq_one_letter_code
_entity_poly.pdbx_strand_id
1 'polypeptide(L)'
;MEETMGKETRERIINNNRCLDILTKDKENITEDERAFLKKEYTGWGSVLGNTVGLAQFFTPDHVCKFIAEYLNPRLPENPKVLEPSAGVGALLNYIREDAEITCVEVEPSQCKILEYTEPSYEVLNISAGEFDRPNYYDLVIGNPPFNLTIETQKEWSLRKKNGKINSDELFLELAIQSAKEGGYIAFILPQSINYKDSLKGIRKLIYDTCWCIANISLPSETFARSGTNIPVTLLILRKAPKALPKVKTTNPKELGDAEFILGQPPVISIDITNIGYDKKGKLTPIDKDDEEFTQLDYVSDCLNDDLVFENICPEQPEWSERDKPIHNFICTGQAGLAYNYARNGTHELMPVMYNQLTLGRGCEIEFEGIEYSTMDWNVMNELIEKYKEKN
;
A
#
# COMPACT_ATOMS: atom_id res chain seq x y z
N MET A 1 -32.32 -6.82 21.79
CA MET A 1 -31.13 -6.62 20.93
C MET A 1 -30.40 -7.93 20.60
N GLU A 2 -30.84 -9.10 21.10
CA GLU A 2 -30.15 -10.40 20.88
C GLU A 2 -30.62 -11.21 19.65
N GLU A 3 -31.72 -10.81 19.01
CA GLU A 3 -32.44 -11.66 18.03
C GLU A 3 -31.99 -11.55 16.55
N THR A 4 -30.96 -10.78 16.22
CA THR A 4 -30.49 -10.62 14.81
C THR A 4 -28.98 -10.76 14.63
N MET A 5 -28.28 -11.46 15.51
CA MET A 5 -26.84 -11.71 15.36
C MET A 5 -26.59 -13.08 14.70
N GLY A 6 -25.95 -13.09 13.53
CA GLY A 6 -25.55 -14.31 12.82
C GLY A 6 -24.56 -15.17 13.61
N LYS A 7 -24.51 -16.47 13.31
CA LYS A 7 -23.68 -17.45 14.03
C LYS A 7 -22.19 -17.09 14.03
N GLU A 8 -21.65 -16.71 12.87
CA GLU A 8 -20.25 -16.29 12.70
C GLU A 8 -19.92 -15.03 13.53
N THR A 9 -20.83 -14.07 13.60
CA THR A 9 -20.65 -12.87 14.43
C THR A 9 -20.57 -13.22 15.92
N ARG A 10 -21.39 -14.17 16.38
CA ARG A 10 -21.35 -14.63 17.79
C ARG A 10 -20.06 -15.37 18.12
N GLU A 11 -19.60 -16.26 17.25
CA GLU A 11 -18.34 -16.98 17.43
C GLU A 11 -17.15 -16.00 17.48
N ARG A 12 -17.11 -15.01 16.59
CA ARG A 12 -16.06 -13.96 16.60
C ARG A 12 -16.04 -13.15 17.91
N ILE A 13 -17.20 -12.80 18.47
CA ILE A 13 -17.28 -12.09 19.76
C ILE A 13 -16.74 -12.95 20.90
N ILE A 14 -17.10 -14.23 20.94
CA ILE A 14 -16.62 -15.17 21.96
C ILE A 14 -15.10 -15.30 21.88
N ASN A 15 -14.57 -15.47 20.67
CA ASN A 15 -13.14 -15.60 20.44
C ASN A 15 -12.37 -14.33 20.82
N ASN A 16 -12.87 -13.15 20.47
CA ASN A 16 -12.26 -11.88 20.89
C ASN A 16 -12.26 -11.70 22.41
N ASN A 17 -13.36 -12.03 23.10
CA ASN A 17 -13.41 -11.96 24.56
C ASN A 17 -12.37 -12.90 25.20
N ARG A 18 -12.25 -14.12 24.69
CA ARG A 18 -11.21 -15.06 25.15
C ARG A 18 -9.81 -14.51 24.91
N CYS A 19 -9.56 -13.84 23.79
CA CYS A 19 -8.29 -13.17 23.54
C CYS A 19 -8.03 -12.08 24.59
N LEU A 20 -9.02 -11.23 24.89
CA LEU A 20 -8.90 -10.19 25.92
C LEU A 20 -8.59 -10.78 27.31
N ASP A 21 -9.22 -11.91 27.66
CA ASP A 21 -8.93 -12.62 28.91
C ASP A 21 -7.47 -13.10 28.96
N ILE A 22 -6.93 -13.64 27.87
CA ILE A 22 -5.51 -14.03 27.77
C ILE A 22 -4.60 -12.80 27.98
N LEU A 23 -4.97 -11.63 27.43
CA LEU A 23 -4.19 -10.39 27.57
C LEU A 23 -4.14 -9.82 29.00
N THR A 24 -4.97 -10.33 29.92
CA THR A 24 -4.90 -9.97 31.34
C THR A 24 -3.77 -10.69 32.09
N LYS A 25 -3.21 -11.75 31.51
CA LYS A 25 -2.09 -12.50 32.09
C LYS A 25 -0.78 -11.75 31.91
N ASP A 26 0.16 -11.99 32.81
CA ASP A 26 1.55 -11.58 32.63
C ASP A 26 2.18 -12.32 31.44
N LYS A 27 3.03 -11.63 30.66
CA LYS A 27 3.68 -12.15 29.44
C LYS A 27 4.37 -13.50 29.61
N GLU A 28 4.95 -13.72 30.79
CA GLU A 28 5.69 -14.94 31.18
C GLU A 28 4.77 -16.15 31.38
N ASN A 29 3.48 -15.92 31.62
CA ASN A 29 2.48 -16.95 31.94
C ASN A 29 1.60 -17.33 30.74
N ILE A 30 1.92 -16.83 29.54
CA ILE A 30 1.19 -17.11 28.31
C ILE A 30 1.79 -18.32 27.61
N THR A 31 0.97 -19.33 27.36
CA THR A 31 1.39 -20.58 26.71
C THR A 31 1.50 -20.43 25.19
N GLU A 32 2.23 -21.34 24.54
CA GLU A 32 2.31 -21.38 23.07
C GLU A 32 0.93 -21.57 22.41
N ASP A 33 0.05 -22.40 23.00
CA ASP A 33 -1.32 -22.56 22.51
C ASP A 33 -2.13 -21.25 22.60
N GLU A 34 -1.88 -20.44 23.63
CA GLU A 34 -2.52 -19.13 23.79
C GLU A 34 -1.96 -18.11 22.81
N ARG A 35 -0.65 -18.12 22.52
CA ARG A 35 -0.05 -17.32 21.45
C ARG A 35 -0.65 -17.68 20.10
N ALA A 36 -0.75 -18.97 19.79
CA ALA A 36 -1.35 -19.47 18.56
C ALA A 36 -2.83 -19.06 18.44
N PHE A 37 -3.58 -19.13 19.55
CA PHE A 37 -4.97 -18.68 19.60
C PHE A 37 -5.09 -17.18 19.34
N LEU A 38 -4.27 -16.34 20.01
CA LEU A 38 -4.25 -14.89 19.79
C LEU A 38 -3.96 -14.54 18.32
N LYS A 39 -2.95 -15.18 17.72
CA LYS A 39 -2.55 -14.94 16.32
C LYS A 39 -3.66 -15.30 15.33
N LYS A 40 -4.40 -16.38 15.60
CA LYS A 40 -5.42 -16.89 14.68
C LYS A 40 -6.78 -16.20 14.85
N GLU A 41 -7.18 -15.95 16.09
CA GLU A 41 -8.59 -15.68 16.41
C GLU A 41 -8.86 -14.23 16.80
N TYR A 42 -7.84 -13.44 17.13
CA TYR A 42 -8.06 -12.04 17.45
C TYR A 42 -8.27 -11.22 16.17
N THR A 43 -9.44 -10.61 16.08
CA THR A 43 -9.87 -9.91 14.87
C THR A 43 -9.92 -8.38 15.01
N GLY A 44 -9.40 -7.82 16.11
CA GLY A 44 -9.44 -6.37 16.41
C GLY A 44 -10.83 -5.81 16.73
N TRP A 45 -11.88 -6.63 16.62
CA TRP A 45 -13.26 -6.17 16.69
C TRP A 45 -13.73 -6.04 18.15
N GLY A 46 -14.04 -4.81 18.59
CA GLY A 46 -14.51 -4.52 19.95
C GLY A 46 -13.45 -4.01 20.92
N SER A 47 -12.47 -3.23 20.44
CA SER A 47 -11.56 -2.46 21.32
C SER A 47 -12.35 -1.67 22.40
N VAL A 48 -11.73 -1.57 23.58
CA VAL A 48 -12.26 -1.06 24.86
C VAL A 48 -12.73 0.40 24.79
N LEU A 49 -12.44 1.14 23.71
CA LEU A 49 -12.90 2.51 23.46
C LEU A 49 -14.25 2.60 22.71
N GLY A 50 -15.21 1.79 23.14
CA GLY A 50 -16.61 2.19 23.19
C GLY A 50 -17.46 1.94 21.94
N ASN A 51 -18.77 1.98 22.20
CA ASN A 51 -19.93 1.83 21.32
C ASN A 51 -20.00 2.79 20.09
N THR A 52 -18.88 3.31 19.63
CA THR A 52 -18.74 3.95 18.32
C THR A 52 -18.35 2.87 17.33
N VAL A 53 -19.26 2.58 16.40
CA VAL A 53 -19.05 1.75 15.21
C VAL A 53 -17.60 1.90 14.72
N GLY A 54 -16.91 0.75 14.63
CA GLY A 54 -15.46 0.62 14.49
C GLY A 54 -14.75 1.76 13.76
N LEU A 55 -13.81 2.39 14.48
CA LEU A 55 -12.80 3.24 13.87
C LEU A 55 -11.93 2.38 12.94
N ALA A 56 -12.40 2.19 11.70
CA ALA A 56 -11.69 1.89 10.46
C ALA A 56 -10.40 1.02 10.51
N GLN A 57 -10.28 0.07 11.44
CA GLN A 57 -9.24 -0.94 11.46
C GLN A 57 -9.73 -2.12 10.64
N PHE A 58 -9.45 -2.06 9.34
CA PHE A 58 -9.86 -3.10 8.41
C PHE A 58 -8.77 -4.17 8.38
N PHE A 59 -9.12 -5.41 8.76
CA PHE A 59 -8.21 -6.54 8.58
C PHE A 59 -7.90 -6.67 7.08
N THR A 60 -6.62 -6.63 6.72
CA THR A 60 -6.16 -6.79 5.35
C THR A 60 -6.32 -8.25 4.93
N PRO A 61 -7.05 -8.56 3.84
CA PRO A 61 -7.21 -9.94 3.39
C PRO A 61 -5.86 -10.61 3.09
N ASP A 62 -5.72 -11.88 3.47
CA ASP A 62 -4.47 -12.65 3.33
C ASP A 62 -3.89 -12.62 1.92
N HIS A 63 -4.73 -12.77 0.89
CA HIS A 63 -4.27 -12.74 -0.51
C HIS A 63 -3.69 -11.37 -0.91
N VAL A 64 -4.18 -10.26 -0.34
CA VAL A 64 -3.61 -8.92 -0.55
C VAL A 64 -2.25 -8.82 0.16
N CYS A 65 -2.15 -9.31 1.40
CA CYS A 65 -0.89 -9.33 2.15
C CYS A 65 0.17 -10.17 1.43
N LYS A 66 -0.21 -11.37 0.95
CA LYS A 66 0.64 -12.29 0.19
C LYS A 66 1.11 -11.64 -1.10
N PHE A 67 0.22 -11.05 -1.90
CA PHE A 67 0.57 -10.35 -3.14
C PHE A 67 1.62 -9.25 -2.91
N ILE A 68 1.42 -8.40 -1.87
CA ILE A 68 2.38 -7.34 -1.53
C ILE A 68 3.76 -7.93 -1.19
N ALA A 69 3.78 -9.00 -0.39
CA ALA A 69 5.03 -9.60 0.06
C ALA A 69 5.77 -10.37 -1.03
N GLU A 70 5.07 -11.14 -1.87
CA GLU A 70 5.65 -11.82 -3.05
C GLU A 70 6.32 -10.83 -3.98
N TYR A 71 5.69 -9.67 -4.18
CA TYR A 71 6.26 -8.61 -4.98
C TYR A 71 7.46 -7.93 -4.30
N LEU A 72 7.39 -7.59 -3.01
CA LEU A 72 8.43 -6.76 -2.38
C LEU A 72 9.62 -7.56 -1.85
N ASN A 73 9.41 -8.75 -1.25
CA ASN A 73 10.48 -9.51 -0.59
C ASN A 73 11.73 -9.75 -1.46
N PRO A 74 11.61 -10.12 -2.75
CA PRO A 74 12.78 -10.35 -3.62
C PRO A 74 13.59 -9.08 -3.91
N ARG A 75 13.00 -7.89 -3.70
CA ARG A 75 13.60 -6.58 -4.01
C ARG A 75 14.24 -5.91 -2.79
N LEU A 76 14.09 -6.50 -1.62
CA LEU A 76 14.67 -6.00 -0.38
C LEU A 76 16.10 -6.52 -0.19
N PRO A 77 16.99 -5.74 0.47
CA PRO A 77 18.30 -6.23 0.87
C PRO A 77 18.21 -7.37 1.90
N GLU A 78 19.33 -8.02 2.19
CA GLU A 78 19.43 -8.93 3.34
C GLU A 78 19.15 -8.19 4.65
N ASN A 79 18.46 -8.86 5.57
CA ASN A 79 18.04 -8.31 6.86
C ASN A 79 17.38 -6.92 6.73
N PRO A 80 16.30 -6.81 5.92
CA PRO A 80 15.73 -5.51 5.60
C PRO A 80 15.05 -4.90 6.82
N LYS A 81 15.12 -3.58 6.94
CA LYS A 81 14.40 -2.83 7.98
C LYS A 81 13.01 -2.48 7.49
N VAL A 82 11.99 -2.97 8.17
CA VAL A 82 10.58 -2.84 7.77
C VAL A 82 9.81 -2.05 8.82
N LEU A 83 9.03 -1.05 8.38
CA LEU A 83 8.11 -0.30 9.23
C LEU A 83 6.67 -0.57 8.82
N GLU A 84 5.84 -0.92 9.81
CA GLU A 84 4.38 -0.83 9.72
C GLU A 84 3.93 0.24 10.74
N PRO A 85 3.46 1.43 10.30
CA PRO A 85 3.15 2.55 11.18
C PRO A 85 1.72 2.55 11.79
N SER A 86 0.92 1.55 11.50
CA SER A 86 -0.49 1.33 11.89
C SER A 86 -0.79 -0.17 12.11
N ALA A 87 0.05 -0.84 12.90
CA ALA A 87 0.30 -2.29 12.75
C ALA A 87 -0.90 -3.16 13.06
N GLY A 88 -1.83 -2.68 13.88
CA GLY A 88 -2.86 -3.49 14.46
C GLY A 88 -2.27 -4.76 15.08
N VAL A 89 -2.65 -5.92 14.56
CA VAL A 89 -2.09 -7.23 14.97
C VAL A 89 -1.09 -7.83 13.99
N GLY A 90 -0.62 -7.05 13.00
CA GLY A 90 0.48 -7.43 12.12
C GLY A 90 0.08 -8.24 10.89
N ALA A 91 -1.17 -8.15 10.42
CA ALA A 91 -1.66 -8.92 9.27
C ALA A 91 -0.80 -8.74 8.01
N LEU A 92 -0.37 -7.51 7.70
CA LEU A 92 0.50 -7.19 6.56
C LEU A 92 1.92 -7.77 6.69
N LEU A 93 2.34 -8.12 7.91
CA LEU A 93 3.68 -8.60 8.21
C LEU A 93 3.80 -10.12 8.10
N ASN A 94 2.69 -10.86 8.04
CA ASN A 94 2.65 -12.32 8.05
C ASN A 94 3.46 -12.99 6.93
N TYR A 95 3.64 -12.32 5.79
CA TYR A 95 4.35 -12.85 4.63
C TYR A 95 5.67 -12.13 4.36
N ILE A 96 6.04 -11.17 5.20
CA ILE A 96 7.37 -10.53 5.11
C ILE A 96 8.43 -11.55 5.53
N ARG A 97 9.56 -11.55 4.84
CA ARG A 97 10.68 -12.47 5.06
C ARG A 97 11.18 -12.47 6.52
N GLU A 98 11.53 -13.65 7.03
CA GLU A 98 11.84 -13.90 8.45
C GLU A 98 13.10 -13.17 8.97
N ASP A 99 14.04 -12.82 8.10
CA ASP A 99 15.25 -12.07 8.47
C ASP A 99 15.00 -10.56 8.58
N ALA A 100 13.78 -10.07 8.34
CA ALA A 100 13.45 -8.66 8.46
C ALA A 100 13.51 -8.14 9.92
N GLU A 101 14.12 -6.97 10.09
CA GLU A 101 14.03 -6.18 11.33
C GLU A 101 12.75 -5.34 11.29
N ILE A 102 11.72 -5.78 12.00
CA ILE A 102 10.38 -5.19 11.94
C ILE A 102 10.14 -4.21 13.10
N THR A 103 9.73 -2.99 12.76
CA THR A 103 9.16 -2.00 13.69
C THR A 103 7.66 -1.85 13.43
N CYS A 104 6.86 -1.96 14.48
CA CYS A 104 5.42 -1.74 14.48
C CYS A 104 5.08 -0.48 15.30
N VAL A 105 4.30 0.44 14.74
CA VAL A 105 3.67 1.53 15.51
C VAL A 105 2.18 1.25 15.60
N GLU A 106 1.64 1.26 16.80
CA GLU A 106 0.20 1.00 17.03
C GLU A 106 -0.30 1.83 18.22
N VAL A 107 -1.49 2.43 18.07
CA VAL A 107 -2.08 3.30 19.09
C VAL A 107 -2.83 2.51 20.16
N GLU A 108 -3.39 1.35 19.81
CA GLU A 108 -4.20 0.52 20.66
C GLU A 108 -3.31 -0.41 21.53
N PRO A 109 -3.25 -0.21 22.86
CA PRO A 109 -2.34 -0.98 23.71
C PRO A 109 -2.65 -2.49 23.72
N SER A 110 -3.91 -2.86 23.55
CA SER A 110 -4.30 -4.28 23.48
C SER A 110 -3.72 -4.99 22.25
N GLN A 111 -3.62 -4.30 21.12
CA GLN A 111 -3.04 -4.82 19.88
C GLN A 111 -1.51 -4.86 19.95
N CYS A 112 -0.90 -3.85 20.57
CA CYS A 112 0.54 -3.87 20.87
C CYS A 112 0.92 -5.11 21.70
N LYS A 113 0.14 -5.42 22.75
CA LYS A 113 0.36 -6.62 23.56
C LYS A 113 0.25 -7.91 22.75
N ILE A 114 -0.73 -7.99 21.84
CA ILE A 114 -0.87 -9.15 20.95
C ILE A 114 0.38 -9.31 20.10
N LEU A 115 0.83 -8.25 19.42
CA LEU A 115 2.06 -8.27 18.63
C LEU A 115 3.27 -8.71 19.46
N GLU A 116 3.46 -8.13 20.64
CA GLU A 116 4.59 -8.49 21.53
C GLU A 116 4.54 -9.95 22.02
N TYR A 117 3.36 -10.56 22.03
CA TYR A 117 3.15 -11.94 22.45
C TYR A 117 3.27 -12.90 21.27
N THR A 118 2.74 -12.55 20.10
CA THR A 118 2.80 -13.41 18.92
C THR A 118 4.12 -13.30 18.18
N GLU A 119 4.76 -12.13 18.22
CA GLU A 119 5.98 -11.79 17.48
C GLU A 119 7.03 -11.11 18.40
N PRO A 120 7.68 -11.86 19.30
CA PRO A 120 8.59 -11.28 20.30
C PRO A 120 9.85 -10.60 19.72
N SER A 121 10.17 -10.85 18.45
CA SER A 121 11.28 -10.21 17.73
C SER A 121 10.96 -8.80 17.23
N TYR A 122 9.68 -8.42 17.15
CA TYR A 122 9.29 -7.12 16.62
C TYR A 122 9.54 -6.00 17.62
N GLU A 123 10.00 -4.85 17.15
CA GLU A 123 10.00 -3.61 17.91
C GLU A 123 8.59 -3.02 17.88
N VAL A 124 7.82 -3.17 18.96
CA VAL A 124 6.45 -2.65 19.06
C VAL A 124 6.43 -1.34 19.85
N LEU A 125 5.95 -0.27 19.21
CA LEU A 125 5.86 1.07 19.77
C LEU A 125 4.40 1.48 19.97
N ASN A 126 3.96 1.54 21.23
CA ASN A 126 2.60 2.00 21.55
C ASN A 126 2.51 3.53 21.56
N ILE A 127 2.48 4.14 20.38
CA ILE A 127 2.41 5.59 20.17
C ILE A 127 1.52 5.93 18.98
N SER A 128 1.11 7.20 18.87
CA SER A 128 0.50 7.71 17.64
C SER A 128 1.54 7.80 16.53
N ALA A 129 1.18 7.33 15.32
CA ALA A 129 1.98 7.51 14.12
C ALA A 129 2.37 8.99 13.89
N GLY A 130 1.50 9.93 14.27
CA GLY A 130 1.80 11.36 14.17
C GLY A 130 2.99 11.83 14.99
N GLU A 131 3.39 11.07 16.01
CA GLU A 131 4.51 11.37 16.90
C GLU A 131 5.75 10.49 16.61
N PHE A 132 5.65 9.51 15.70
CA PHE A 132 6.78 8.67 15.32
C PHE A 132 7.82 9.49 14.53
N ASP A 133 9.10 9.29 14.83
CA ASP A 133 10.19 10.03 14.20
C ASP A 133 11.44 9.17 14.01
N ARG A 134 11.56 8.56 12.83
CA ARG A 134 12.74 7.81 12.42
C ARG A 134 12.98 7.97 10.91
N PRO A 135 13.43 9.16 10.46
CA PRO A 135 13.59 9.45 9.03
C PRO A 135 14.74 8.66 8.40
N ASN A 136 14.60 8.33 7.11
CA ASN A 136 15.63 7.67 6.30
C ASN A 136 16.22 6.38 6.92
N TYR A 137 15.38 5.54 7.51
CA TYR A 137 15.83 4.37 8.29
C TYR A 137 15.38 3.02 7.72
N TYR A 138 14.26 2.98 7.00
CA TYR A 138 13.63 1.72 6.58
C TYR A 138 13.85 1.42 5.10
N ASP A 139 14.13 0.15 4.80
CA ASP A 139 14.21 -0.37 3.43
C ASP A 139 12.80 -0.57 2.85
N LEU A 140 11.82 -0.79 3.72
CA LEU A 140 10.41 -0.92 3.38
C LEU A 140 9.52 -0.24 4.42
N VAL A 141 8.55 0.55 3.97
CA VAL A 141 7.42 1.00 4.80
C VAL A 141 6.12 0.49 4.20
N ILE A 142 5.37 -0.34 4.93
CA ILE A 142 4.06 -0.85 4.49
C ILE A 142 2.97 -0.41 5.43
N GLY A 143 1.73 -0.31 4.96
CA GLY A 143 0.63 -0.02 5.87
C GLY A 143 -0.75 -0.09 5.25
N ASN A 144 -1.72 -0.36 6.10
CA ASN A 144 -3.15 -0.17 5.83
C ASN A 144 -3.72 0.78 6.91
N PRO A 145 -3.43 2.09 6.79
CA PRO A 145 -3.82 3.04 7.82
C PRO A 145 -5.34 3.19 7.90
N PRO A 146 -5.87 3.65 9.04
CA PRO A 146 -7.30 3.89 9.18
C PRO A 146 -7.78 5.00 8.22
N PHE A 147 -8.84 4.70 7.46
CA PHE A 147 -9.32 5.57 6.40
C PHE A 147 -10.13 6.77 6.90
N ASN A 148 -9.98 7.92 6.23
CA ASN A 148 -10.77 9.13 6.44
C ASN A 148 -10.76 9.68 7.89
N LEU A 149 -9.71 9.41 8.66
CA LEU A 149 -9.55 9.99 9.98
C LEU A 149 -8.92 11.39 9.92
N THR A 150 -9.18 12.17 10.95
CA THR A 150 -8.43 13.40 11.25
C THR A 150 -7.61 13.15 12.49
N ILE A 151 -6.29 13.28 12.37
CA ILE A 151 -5.34 13.03 13.44
C ILE A 151 -4.85 14.36 13.98
N GLU A 152 -4.83 14.48 15.31
CA GLU A 152 -4.25 15.62 16.02
C GLU A 152 -2.81 15.26 16.43
N THR A 153 -1.87 16.15 16.14
CA THR A 153 -0.45 15.93 16.42
C THR A 153 0.26 17.24 16.73
N GLN A 154 1.25 17.16 17.63
CA GLN A 154 2.12 18.29 17.98
C GLN A 154 3.34 18.36 17.07
N LYS A 155 3.74 17.24 16.46
CA LYS A 155 4.81 17.20 15.46
C LYS A 155 4.41 18.02 14.23
N GLU A 156 5.38 18.75 13.69
CA GLU A 156 5.18 19.50 12.46
C GLU A 156 5.33 18.56 11.24
N TRP A 157 4.30 18.54 10.41
CA TRP A 157 4.24 17.82 9.15
C TRP A 157 3.95 18.83 8.04
N SER A 158 4.49 18.63 6.83
CA SER A 158 4.34 19.59 5.74
C SER A 158 2.89 19.78 5.29
N LEU A 159 2.06 18.75 5.46
CA LEU A 159 0.63 18.77 5.13
C LEU A 159 -0.27 19.05 6.34
N ARG A 160 0.30 19.27 7.53
CA ARG A 160 -0.47 19.61 8.75
C ARG A 160 -1.09 20.98 8.64
N LYS A 161 -2.37 21.07 9.01
CA LYS A 161 -3.09 22.34 9.06
C LYS A 161 -2.68 23.13 10.30
N LYS A 162 -2.81 24.45 10.23
CA LYS A 162 -2.48 25.39 11.33
C LYS A 162 -3.20 25.10 12.65
N ASN A 163 -4.32 24.37 12.62
CA ASN A 163 -5.07 23.97 13.81
C ASN A 163 -4.61 22.65 14.44
N GLY A 164 -3.45 22.12 14.02
CA GLY A 164 -2.87 20.91 14.58
C GLY A 164 -3.39 19.61 13.98
N LYS A 165 -4.23 19.68 12.95
CA LYS A 165 -4.92 18.53 12.36
C LYS A 165 -4.34 18.16 11.00
N ILE A 166 -4.27 16.87 10.73
CA ILE A 166 -3.86 16.31 9.44
C ILE A 166 -4.81 15.16 9.07
N ASN A 167 -5.07 14.97 7.77
CA ASN A 167 -5.82 13.82 7.29
C ASN A 167 -4.95 12.55 7.43
N SER A 168 -5.54 11.40 7.78
CA SER A 168 -4.78 10.17 7.96
C SER A 168 -4.00 9.76 6.71
N ASP A 169 -4.64 9.77 5.53
CA ASP A 169 -3.97 9.39 4.27
C ASP A 169 -2.74 10.28 3.99
N GLU A 170 -2.84 11.59 4.24
CA GLU A 170 -1.73 12.54 4.12
C GLU A 170 -0.61 12.26 5.14
N LEU A 171 -0.97 12.06 6.41
CA LEU A 171 -0.01 11.82 7.49
C LEU A 171 0.79 10.54 7.24
N PHE A 172 0.11 9.44 6.95
CA PHE A 172 0.73 8.13 6.84
C PHE A 172 1.62 8.02 5.61
N LEU A 173 1.21 8.58 4.47
CA LEU A 173 2.08 8.65 3.29
C LEU A 173 3.26 9.59 3.51
N GLU A 174 3.07 10.76 4.12
CA GLU A 174 4.18 11.67 4.43
C GLU A 174 5.18 11.01 5.39
N LEU A 175 4.69 10.33 6.44
CA LEU A 175 5.50 9.53 7.36
C LEU A 175 6.28 8.45 6.64
N ALA A 176 5.64 7.70 5.73
CA ALA A 176 6.30 6.64 4.98
C ALA A 176 7.42 7.19 4.09
N ILE A 177 7.17 8.30 3.39
CA ILE A 177 8.16 9.00 2.58
C ILE A 177 9.32 9.50 3.45
N GLN A 178 9.05 10.06 4.63
CA GLN A 178 10.11 10.50 5.53
C GLN A 178 10.93 9.32 6.08
N SER A 179 10.27 8.22 6.45
CA SER A 179 10.88 7.07 7.14
C SER A 179 11.67 6.14 6.21
N ALA A 180 11.26 6.01 4.95
CA ALA A 180 11.97 5.22 3.96
C ALA A 180 13.36 5.80 3.66
N LYS A 181 14.38 4.96 3.50
CA LYS A 181 15.68 5.34 2.93
C LYS A 181 15.52 5.76 1.47
N GLU A 182 16.48 6.51 0.94
CA GLU A 182 16.59 6.66 -0.51
C GLU A 182 16.75 5.28 -1.16
N GLY A 183 15.92 4.98 -2.14
CA GLY A 183 15.80 3.65 -2.74
C GLY A 183 14.88 2.66 -2.01
N GLY A 184 14.42 2.99 -0.81
CA GLY A 184 13.47 2.17 -0.04
C GLY A 184 12.08 2.16 -0.67
N TYR A 185 11.37 1.05 -0.48
CA TYR A 185 10.02 0.84 -0.99
C TYR A 185 8.96 1.31 0.00
N ILE A 186 7.82 1.77 -0.53
CA ILE A 186 6.65 2.16 0.23
C ILE A 186 5.44 1.48 -0.40
N ALA A 187 4.65 0.74 0.36
CA ALA A 187 3.44 0.07 -0.14
C ALA A 187 2.25 0.31 0.80
N PHE A 188 1.27 1.09 0.33
CA PHE A 188 0.15 1.53 1.16
C PHE A 188 -1.19 1.20 0.53
N ILE A 189 -2.09 0.66 1.35
CA ILE A 189 -3.49 0.50 0.99
C ILE A 189 -4.25 1.75 1.44
N LEU A 190 -4.89 2.44 0.49
CA LEU A 190 -5.54 3.73 0.73
C LEU A 190 -6.89 3.80 0.02
N PRO A 191 -7.82 4.67 0.45
CA PRO A 191 -9.02 4.95 -0.33
C PRO A 191 -8.64 5.48 -1.73
N GLN A 192 -9.35 5.04 -2.78
CA GLN A 192 -9.12 5.49 -4.16
C GLN A 192 -9.22 7.01 -4.34
N SER A 193 -9.81 7.72 -3.36
CA SER A 193 -9.86 9.18 -3.34
C SER A 193 -8.48 9.86 -3.42
N ILE A 194 -7.40 9.16 -3.06
CA ILE A 194 -6.02 9.64 -3.24
C ILE A 194 -5.74 10.04 -4.69
N ASN A 195 -6.33 9.34 -5.66
CA ASN A 195 -6.15 9.58 -7.08
C ASN A 195 -6.73 10.95 -7.49
N TYR A 196 -7.97 11.26 -7.13
CA TYR A 196 -8.69 12.39 -7.74
C TYR A 196 -9.06 13.54 -6.79
N LYS A 197 -9.04 13.34 -5.48
CA LYS A 197 -9.59 14.33 -4.53
C LYS A 197 -8.68 15.56 -4.43
N ASP A 198 -9.22 16.76 -4.65
CA ASP A 198 -8.47 18.02 -4.59
C ASP A 198 -7.84 18.30 -3.23
N SER A 199 -8.50 17.87 -2.14
CA SER A 199 -7.95 18.03 -0.79
C SER A 199 -6.65 17.27 -0.58
N LEU A 200 -6.38 16.24 -1.38
CA LEU A 200 -5.19 15.38 -1.31
C LEU A 200 -4.13 15.75 -2.37
N LYS A 201 -4.28 16.90 -3.05
CA LYS A 201 -3.27 17.36 -4.03
C LYS A 201 -1.89 17.58 -3.41
N GLY A 202 -1.83 17.92 -2.12
CA GLY A 202 -0.60 18.16 -1.39
C GLY A 202 0.25 16.89 -1.31
N ILE A 203 -0.37 15.78 -0.90
CA ILE A 203 0.33 14.49 -0.84
C ILE A 203 0.69 13.94 -2.23
N ARG A 204 -0.18 14.11 -3.23
CA ARG A 204 0.16 13.77 -4.63
C ARG A 204 1.38 14.55 -5.13
N LYS A 205 1.47 15.84 -4.81
CA LYS A 205 2.64 16.67 -5.14
C LYS A 205 3.89 16.19 -4.40
N LEU A 206 3.77 15.83 -3.11
CA LEU A 206 4.89 15.30 -2.35
C LEU A 206 5.45 14.02 -3.00
N ILE A 207 4.57 13.06 -3.34
CA ILE A 207 4.95 11.84 -4.06
C ILE A 207 5.67 12.17 -5.37
N TYR A 208 5.09 13.06 -6.19
CA TYR A 208 5.69 13.51 -7.45
C TYR A 208 7.08 14.16 -7.30
N ASP A 209 7.36 14.78 -6.16
CA ASP A 209 8.62 15.47 -5.90
C ASP A 209 9.68 14.58 -5.25
N THR A 210 9.30 13.47 -4.61
CA THR A 210 10.22 12.68 -3.77
C THR A 210 10.30 11.20 -4.12
N CYS A 211 9.40 10.68 -4.95
CA CYS A 211 9.28 9.25 -5.19
C CYS A 211 9.17 8.94 -6.68
N TRP A 212 9.71 7.78 -7.05
CA TRP A 212 9.27 7.07 -8.23
C TRP A 212 7.96 6.34 -7.92
N CYS A 213 6.92 6.56 -8.73
CA CYS A 213 5.69 5.80 -8.62
C CYS A 213 5.82 4.50 -9.42
N ILE A 214 5.67 3.36 -8.75
CA ILE A 214 5.90 2.04 -9.34
C ILE A 214 4.58 1.47 -9.85
N ALA A 215 3.59 1.35 -8.97
CA ALA A 215 2.30 0.77 -9.31
C ALA A 215 1.14 1.44 -8.55
N ASN A 216 -0.02 1.47 -9.19
CA ASN A 216 -1.31 1.83 -8.58
C ASN A 216 -2.34 0.76 -8.94
N ILE A 217 -2.68 -0.10 -7.97
CA ILE A 217 -3.52 -1.28 -8.15
C ILE A 217 -4.87 -1.03 -7.50
N SER A 218 -5.89 -0.79 -8.31
CA SER A 218 -7.27 -0.61 -7.86
C SER A 218 -7.84 -1.93 -7.40
N LEU A 219 -8.42 -1.94 -6.20
CA LEU A 219 -9.09 -3.09 -5.61
C LEU A 219 -10.60 -2.78 -5.46
N PRO A 220 -11.47 -3.79 -5.63
CA PRO A 220 -12.91 -3.59 -5.65
C PRO A 220 -13.43 -3.25 -4.24
N SER A 221 -14.60 -2.62 -4.16
CA SER A 221 -15.21 -2.17 -2.88
C SER A 221 -15.37 -3.28 -1.85
N GLU A 222 -15.59 -4.51 -2.31
CA GLU A 222 -15.81 -5.71 -1.53
C GLU A 222 -14.55 -6.25 -0.84
N THR A 223 -13.35 -5.80 -1.23
CA THR A 223 -12.08 -6.26 -0.66
C THR A 223 -12.10 -6.30 0.85
N PHE A 224 -12.66 -5.25 1.47
CA PHE A 224 -12.74 -5.10 2.91
C PHE A 224 -14.18 -5.26 3.46
N ALA A 225 -15.10 -5.86 2.70
CA ALA A 225 -16.50 -6.04 3.11
C ALA A 225 -16.61 -6.91 4.37
N ARG A 226 -15.78 -7.96 4.49
CA ARG A 226 -15.68 -8.80 5.70
C ARG A 226 -15.15 -8.04 6.92
N SER A 227 -14.40 -6.98 6.68
CA SER A 227 -13.85 -6.07 7.69
C SER A 227 -14.78 -4.90 8.01
N GLY A 228 -15.95 -4.80 7.35
CA GLY A 228 -17.01 -3.84 7.67
C GLY A 228 -16.98 -2.54 6.85
N THR A 229 -16.22 -2.46 5.75
CA THR A 229 -16.26 -1.33 4.82
C THR A 229 -16.46 -1.77 3.38
N ASN A 230 -17.12 -0.92 2.60
CA ASN A 230 -17.30 -1.08 1.16
C ASN A 230 -16.67 0.10 0.39
N ILE A 231 -15.61 0.70 0.95
CA ILE A 231 -14.89 1.80 0.30
C ILE A 231 -13.95 1.20 -0.76
N PRO A 232 -14.01 1.64 -2.03
CA PRO A 232 -12.98 1.31 -3.02
C PRO A 232 -11.60 1.80 -2.57
N VAL A 233 -10.62 0.92 -2.69
CA VAL A 233 -9.24 1.14 -2.24
C VAL A 233 -8.27 0.94 -3.40
N THR A 234 -7.05 1.43 -3.21
CA THR A 234 -5.93 1.20 -4.09
C THR A 234 -4.72 0.76 -3.27
N LEU A 235 -3.93 -0.16 -3.81
CA LEU A 235 -2.59 -0.45 -3.34
C LEU A 235 -1.62 0.41 -4.16
N LEU A 236 -1.01 1.38 -3.49
CA LEU A 236 -0.01 2.27 -4.07
C LEU A 236 1.39 1.78 -3.70
N ILE A 237 2.22 1.52 -4.70
CA ILE A 237 3.62 1.12 -4.53
C ILE A 237 4.51 2.24 -5.06
N LEU A 238 5.38 2.73 -4.19
CA LEU A 238 6.35 3.78 -4.48
C LEU A 238 7.76 3.30 -4.14
N ARG A 239 8.74 3.97 -4.72
CA ARG A 239 10.15 3.86 -4.32
C ARG A 239 10.69 5.26 -4.09
N LYS A 240 11.28 5.52 -2.93
CA LYS A 240 11.80 6.86 -2.61
C LYS A 240 13.02 7.15 -3.49
N ALA A 241 13.00 8.27 -4.19
CA ALA A 241 14.10 8.67 -5.05
C ALA A 241 15.18 9.42 -4.25
N PRO A 242 16.46 9.31 -4.62
CA PRO A 242 17.49 10.20 -4.10
C PRO A 242 17.15 11.67 -4.34
N LYS A 243 17.29 12.51 -3.32
CA LYS A 243 16.95 13.95 -3.39
C LYS A 243 17.77 14.72 -4.44
N ALA A 244 18.97 14.24 -4.71
CA ALA A 244 19.89 14.85 -5.67
C ALA A 244 19.49 14.62 -7.13
N LEU A 245 18.54 13.72 -7.41
CA LEU A 245 18.11 13.46 -8.77
C LEU A 245 17.31 14.63 -9.35
N PRO A 246 17.63 15.06 -10.58
CA PRO A 246 16.87 16.11 -11.23
C PRO A 246 15.56 15.55 -11.80
N LYS A 247 14.65 16.47 -12.10
CA LYS A 247 13.55 16.17 -13.02
C LYS A 247 14.00 16.39 -14.45
N VAL A 248 13.63 15.47 -15.33
CA VAL A 248 13.93 15.49 -16.76
C VAL A 248 12.63 15.48 -17.55
N LYS A 249 12.65 16.12 -18.72
CA LYS A 249 11.48 16.17 -19.61
C LYS A 249 11.21 14.82 -20.24
N THR A 250 9.94 14.60 -20.54
CA THR A 250 9.52 13.47 -21.37
C THR A 250 10.16 13.50 -22.76
N THR A 251 10.48 12.31 -23.29
CA THR A 251 11.05 12.10 -24.64
C THR A 251 10.01 12.25 -25.76
N ASN A 252 8.71 12.25 -25.43
CA ASN A 252 7.63 12.38 -26.41
C ASN A 252 6.69 13.55 -26.06
N PRO A 253 7.15 14.81 -26.20
CA PRO A 253 6.35 15.98 -25.83
C PRO A 253 5.08 16.16 -26.68
N LYS A 254 4.97 15.48 -27.83
CA LYS A 254 3.74 15.48 -28.64
C LYS A 254 2.60 14.73 -27.95
N GLU A 255 2.90 13.61 -27.30
CA GLU A 255 1.92 12.78 -26.60
C GLU A 255 1.86 13.09 -25.10
N LEU A 256 2.96 13.55 -24.52
CA LEU A 256 3.16 13.68 -23.08
C LEU A 256 3.33 15.16 -22.64
N GLY A 257 3.22 16.12 -23.56
CA GLY A 257 3.30 17.55 -23.25
C GLY A 257 4.66 17.98 -22.68
N ASP A 258 4.67 19.04 -21.87
CA ASP A 258 5.87 19.56 -21.20
C ASP A 258 6.13 18.88 -19.84
N ALA A 259 5.71 17.63 -19.69
CA ALA A 259 5.83 16.90 -18.45
C ALA A 259 7.29 16.61 -18.08
N GLU A 260 7.57 16.68 -16.78
CA GLU A 260 8.86 16.37 -16.19
C GLU A 260 8.68 15.33 -15.11
N PHE A 261 9.62 14.39 -14.96
CA PHE A 261 9.61 13.42 -13.86
C PHE A 261 11.02 13.26 -13.32
N ILE A 262 11.13 12.75 -12.10
CA ILE A 262 12.44 12.40 -11.52
C ILE A 262 13.14 11.44 -12.49
N LEU A 263 14.41 11.72 -12.80
CA LEU A 263 15.24 10.83 -13.62
C LEU A 263 15.12 9.37 -13.12
N GLY A 264 14.88 8.44 -14.05
CA GLY A 264 14.66 7.03 -13.71
C GLY A 264 13.22 6.65 -13.36
N GLN A 265 12.25 7.56 -13.44
CA GLN A 265 10.83 7.22 -13.29
C GLN A 265 10.38 6.20 -14.36
N PRO A 266 9.99 4.97 -13.97
CA PRO A 266 9.44 4.00 -14.91
C PRO A 266 8.02 4.40 -15.33
N PRO A 267 7.42 3.74 -16.34
CA PRO A 267 5.98 3.73 -16.50
C PRO A 267 5.29 3.30 -15.20
N VAL A 268 4.17 3.94 -14.86
CA VAL A 268 3.38 3.53 -13.69
C VAL A 268 2.50 2.36 -14.08
N ILE A 269 2.69 1.21 -13.44
CA ILE A 269 1.83 0.06 -13.66
C ILE A 269 0.48 0.30 -13.03
N SER A 270 -0.57 0.19 -13.83
CA SER A 270 -1.94 0.37 -13.40
C SER A 270 -2.70 -0.93 -13.61
N ILE A 271 -3.35 -1.39 -12.54
CA ILE A 271 -4.13 -2.62 -12.56
C ILE A 271 -5.49 -2.33 -11.96
N ASP A 272 -6.55 -2.80 -12.61
CA ASP A 272 -7.92 -2.76 -12.08
C ASP A 272 -8.39 -4.18 -11.78
N ILE A 273 -8.43 -4.50 -10.50
CA ILE A 273 -8.95 -5.76 -9.98
C ILE A 273 -10.45 -5.58 -9.75
N THR A 274 -11.24 -6.43 -10.38
CA THR A 274 -12.71 -6.45 -10.25
C THR A 274 -13.20 -7.63 -9.41
N ASN A 275 -12.38 -8.66 -9.23
CA ASN A 275 -12.69 -9.85 -8.44
C ASN A 275 -11.51 -10.28 -7.55
N ILE A 276 -11.71 -10.17 -6.23
CA ILE A 276 -10.75 -10.55 -5.18
C ILE A 276 -11.04 -11.93 -4.56
N GLY A 277 -11.84 -12.76 -5.26
CA GLY A 277 -12.23 -14.11 -4.83
C GLY A 277 -13.54 -14.20 -4.05
N TYR A 278 -14.16 -13.07 -3.69
CA TYR A 278 -15.51 -13.05 -3.08
C TYR A 278 -16.30 -11.77 -3.37
N ASP A 279 -17.63 -11.88 -3.26
CA ASP A 279 -18.56 -10.75 -3.41
C ASP A 279 -18.75 -9.93 -2.12
N LYS A 280 -19.57 -8.87 -2.19
CA LYS A 280 -19.94 -8.00 -1.05
C LYS A 280 -20.60 -8.72 0.12
N LYS A 281 -21.14 -9.93 -0.09
CA LYS A 281 -21.74 -10.78 0.94
C LYS A 281 -20.74 -11.83 1.47
N GLY A 282 -19.51 -11.81 0.97
CA GLY A 282 -18.45 -12.76 1.31
C GLY A 282 -18.60 -14.12 0.62
N LYS A 283 -19.54 -14.28 -0.32
CA LYS A 283 -19.68 -15.51 -1.10
C LYS A 283 -18.50 -15.62 -2.07
N LEU A 284 -17.87 -16.79 -2.13
CA LEU A 284 -16.77 -17.04 -3.07
C LEU A 284 -17.21 -16.80 -4.52
N THR A 285 -16.32 -16.16 -5.27
CA THR A 285 -16.46 -15.83 -6.70
C THR A 285 -15.24 -16.36 -7.45
N PRO A 286 -15.08 -17.69 -7.54
CA PRO A 286 -13.90 -18.30 -8.13
C PRO A 286 -13.80 -17.94 -9.61
N ILE A 287 -12.61 -17.54 -10.06
CA ILE A 287 -12.32 -17.28 -11.48
C ILE A 287 -11.75 -18.49 -12.20
N ASP A 288 -11.16 -19.43 -11.44
CA ASP A 288 -10.78 -20.76 -11.92
C ASP A 288 -11.82 -21.79 -11.43
N LYS A 289 -12.16 -22.76 -12.28
CA LYS A 289 -13.08 -23.85 -11.92
C LYS A 289 -12.39 -24.98 -11.17
N ASP A 290 -11.08 -25.11 -11.35
CA ASP A 290 -10.27 -26.17 -10.76
C ASP A 290 -9.61 -25.69 -9.44
N ASP A 291 -9.56 -24.38 -9.20
CA ASP A 291 -9.09 -23.76 -7.95
C ASP A 291 -10.05 -22.64 -7.50
N GLU A 292 -10.88 -22.94 -6.50
CA GLU A 292 -11.87 -21.98 -5.99
C GLU A 292 -11.26 -20.81 -5.20
N GLU A 293 -9.99 -20.90 -4.81
CA GLU A 293 -9.28 -19.86 -4.05
C GLU A 293 -8.47 -18.93 -4.95
N PHE A 294 -8.24 -19.31 -6.21
CA PHE A 294 -7.50 -18.51 -7.18
C PHE A 294 -8.23 -17.18 -7.47
N THR A 295 -7.52 -16.07 -7.27
CA THR A 295 -8.04 -14.70 -7.44
C THR A 295 -7.38 -13.99 -8.62
N GLN A 296 -7.94 -12.84 -9.04
CA GLN A 296 -7.26 -12.00 -10.04
C GLN A 296 -5.91 -11.47 -9.53
N LEU A 297 -5.70 -11.36 -8.21
CA LEU A 297 -4.41 -10.96 -7.65
C LEU A 297 -3.36 -12.07 -7.83
N ASP A 298 -3.76 -13.34 -7.68
CA ASP A 298 -2.87 -14.48 -7.96
C ASP A 298 -2.51 -14.52 -9.44
N TYR A 299 -3.49 -14.32 -10.34
CA TYR A 299 -3.23 -14.19 -11.78
C TYR A 299 -2.24 -13.07 -12.11
N VAL A 300 -2.38 -11.90 -11.45
CA VAL A 300 -1.41 -10.82 -11.61
C VAL A 300 -0.04 -11.26 -11.12
N SER A 301 0.06 -11.85 -9.93
CA SER A 301 1.33 -12.35 -9.37
C SER A 301 2.04 -13.29 -10.35
N ASP A 302 1.30 -14.22 -10.98
CA ASP A 302 1.83 -15.15 -11.99
C ASP A 302 2.26 -14.46 -13.30
N CYS A 303 1.64 -13.33 -13.64
CA CYS A 303 1.95 -12.57 -14.86
C CYS A 303 3.06 -11.53 -14.69
N LEU A 304 3.37 -11.14 -13.44
CA LEU A 304 4.43 -10.18 -13.15
C LEU A 304 5.79 -10.88 -13.34
N ASN A 305 6.55 -10.44 -14.33
CA ASN A 305 7.98 -10.78 -14.39
C ASN A 305 8.77 -9.99 -13.33
N ASP A 306 10.05 -10.33 -13.18
CA ASP A 306 10.96 -9.70 -12.22
C ASP A 306 11.08 -8.17 -12.41
N ASP A 307 10.76 -7.66 -13.60
CA ASP A 307 10.81 -6.24 -13.94
C ASP A 307 9.43 -5.57 -13.99
N LEU A 308 8.36 -6.24 -13.54
CA LEU A 308 6.99 -5.71 -13.61
C LEU A 308 6.51 -5.23 -15.01
N VAL A 309 7.21 -5.60 -16.07
CA VAL A 309 6.80 -5.30 -17.43
C VAL A 309 5.96 -6.46 -17.91
N PHE A 310 4.66 -6.25 -18.09
CA PHE A 310 3.89 -7.16 -18.90
C PHE A 310 4.41 -7.07 -20.35
N GLU A 311 5.16 -8.08 -20.81
CA GLU A 311 5.86 -8.09 -22.12
C GLU A 311 4.94 -7.74 -23.30
N ASN A 312 3.63 -7.94 -23.15
CA ASN A 312 2.63 -7.74 -24.19
C ASN A 312 1.66 -6.57 -23.94
N ILE A 313 1.94 -5.67 -22.99
CA ILE A 313 1.07 -4.53 -22.71
C ILE A 313 1.69 -3.25 -23.26
N CYS A 314 1.07 -2.74 -24.32
CA CYS A 314 1.47 -1.48 -24.94
C CYS A 314 1.29 -0.33 -23.94
N PRO A 315 2.31 0.50 -23.69
CA PRO A 315 2.18 1.65 -22.81
C PRO A 315 1.12 2.64 -23.32
N GLU A 316 0.17 3.00 -22.46
CA GLU A 316 -0.94 3.89 -22.82
C GLU A 316 -0.58 5.35 -22.60
N GLN A 317 -1.17 6.21 -23.43
CA GLN A 317 -1.12 7.64 -23.21
C GLN A 317 -1.84 7.95 -21.88
N PRO A 318 -1.16 8.62 -20.95
CA PRO A 318 -1.66 8.76 -19.60
C PRO A 318 -2.62 9.94 -19.52
N GLU A 319 -3.57 9.88 -18.61
CA GLU A 319 -4.64 10.88 -18.56
C GLU A 319 -4.20 12.28 -18.16
N TRP A 320 -3.10 12.40 -17.42
CA TRP A 320 -2.53 13.70 -17.06
C TRP A 320 -1.98 14.46 -18.28
N SER A 321 -1.81 13.79 -19.44
CA SER A 321 -1.48 14.45 -20.71
C SER A 321 -2.67 15.19 -21.34
N GLU A 322 -3.88 15.03 -20.80
CA GLU A 322 -5.04 15.84 -21.18
C GLU A 322 -4.86 17.30 -20.75
N ARG A 323 -5.33 18.22 -21.59
CA ARG A 323 -5.19 19.67 -21.40
C ARG A 323 -5.73 20.10 -20.03
N ASP A 324 -4.99 20.95 -19.32
CA ASP A 324 -5.35 21.58 -18.04
C ASP A 324 -5.40 20.66 -16.79
N LYS A 325 -5.00 19.38 -16.89
CA LYS A 325 -4.79 18.53 -15.70
C LYS A 325 -3.37 18.72 -15.13
N PRO A 326 -3.20 18.84 -13.80
CA PRO A 326 -1.87 18.97 -13.23
C PRO A 326 -1.13 17.62 -13.24
N ILE A 327 0.18 17.65 -13.55
CA ILE A 327 1.03 16.45 -13.65
C ILE A 327 1.06 15.59 -12.39
N HIS A 328 0.83 16.17 -11.21
CA HIS A 328 0.78 15.39 -9.96
C HIS A 328 -0.43 14.42 -9.90
N ASN A 329 -1.32 14.42 -10.89
CA ASN A 329 -2.32 13.37 -11.10
C ASN A 329 -1.74 12.15 -11.87
N PHE A 330 -0.42 12.03 -12.00
CA PHE A 330 0.23 10.91 -12.70
C PHE A 330 0.03 9.53 -12.08
N ILE A 331 -0.45 9.48 -10.84
CA ILE A 331 -0.85 8.23 -10.19
C ILE A 331 -2.26 7.77 -10.62
N CYS A 332 -3.02 8.57 -11.38
CA CYS A 332 -4.43 8.31 -11.65
C CYS A 332 -4.69 7.36 -12.82
N THR A 333 -5.42 6.28 -12.58
CA THR A 333 -6.11 5.48 -13.60
C THR A 333 -7.19 6.33 -14.29
N GLY A 334 -7.10 6.46 -15.62
CA GLY A 334 -7.98 7.33 -16.39
C GLY A 334 -9.14 6.62 -17.10
N GLN A 335 -10.27 7.31 -17.24
CA GLN A 335 -11.41 7.00 -18.12
C GLN A 335 -11.16 7.14 -19.63
N ALA A 336 -10.02 7.70 -20.07
CA ALA A 336 -9.70 7.91 -21.48
C ALA A 336 -8.83 6.81 -22.12
N GLY A 337 -8.29 5.88 -21.33
CA GLY A 337 -7.40 4.80 -21.81
C GLY A 337 -8.10 3.74 -22.66
N LEU A 338 -7.36 3.06 -23.53
CA LEU A 338 -7.89 1.89 -24.27
C LEU A 338 -8.26 0.79 -23.29
N ALA A 339 -7.42 0.54 -22.29
CA ALA A 339 -7.64 -0.40 -21.20
C ALA A 339 -8.91 -0.08 -20.41
N TYR A 340 -9.19 1.20 -20.13
CA TYR A 340 -10.46 1.60 -19.51
C TYR A 340 -11.67 1.30 -20.43
N ASN A 341 -11.53 1.54 -21.74
CA ASN A 341 -12.59 1.21 -22.69
C ASN A 341 -12.81 -0.30 -22.82
N TYR A 342 -11.74 -1.11 -22.75
CA TYR A 342 -11.85 -2.55 -22.59
C TYR A 342 -12.62 -2.85 -21.30
N ALA A 343 -12.15 -2.37 -20.13
CA ALA A 343 -12.77 -2.50 -18.80
C ALA A 343 -14.29 -2.29 -18.83
N ARG A 344 -14.71 -1.21 -19.49
CA ARG A 344 -16.11 -0.77 -19.58
C ARG A 344 -16.99 -1.66 -20.44
N ASN A 345 -16.43 -2.44 -21.37
CA ASN A 345 -17.17 -3.26 -22.33
C ASN A 345 -17.46 -4.69 -21.83
N GLY A 346 -17.16 -5.00 -20.57
CA GLY A 346 -17.63 -6.24 -19.94
C GLY A 346 -16.84 -7.52 -20.28
N THR A 347 -15.64 -7.39 -20.87
CA THR A 347 -14.72 -8.52 -21.11
C THR A 347 -13.95 -9.00 -19.85
N HIS A 348 -14.42 -8.68 -18.63
CA HIS A 348 -13.60 -8.58 -17.40
C HIS A 348 -13.92 -9.58 -16.29
N GLU A 349 -14.78 -10.58 -16.51
CA GLU A 349 -15.15 -11.49 -15.43
C GLU A 349 -14.00 -12.43 -15.00
N LEU A 350 -12.99 -12.64 -15.87
CA LEU A 350 -11.91 -13.60 -15.63
C LEU A 350 -10.52 -12.95 -15.52
N MET A 351 -10.21 -11.94 -16.32
CA MET A 351 -8.86 -11.33 -16.39
C MET A 351 -8.88 -9.86 -15.95
N PRO A 352 -7.95 -9.43 -15.09
CA PRO A 352 -7.85 -8.04 -14.66
C PRO A 352 -7.38 -7.12 -15.79
N VAL A 353 -7.74 -5.85 -15.70
CA VAL A 353 -7.29 -4.84 -16.68
C VAL A 353 -5.94 -4.32 -16.24
N MET A 354 -4.95 -4.42 -17.12
CA MET A 354 -3.56 -4.07 -16.83
C MET A 354 -3.05 -3.13 -17.93
N TYR A 355 -2.39 -2.04 -17.54
CA TYR A 355 -1.79 -1.09 -18.47
C TYR A 355 -0.65 -0.31 -17.84
N ASN A 356 0.33 0.08 -18.66
CA ASN A 356 1.45 0.90 -18.25
C ASN A 356 1.15 2.36 -18.61
N GLN A 357 0.98 3.22 -17.62
CA GLN A 357 0.86 4.65 -17.85
C GLN A 357 2.23 5.24 -18.11
N LEU A 358 2.39 5.84 -19.29
CA LEU A 358 3.64 6.47 -19.64
C LEU A 358 3.96 7.64 -18.71
N THR A 359 5.25 7.84 -18.46
CA THR A 359 5.81 8.94 -17.67
C THR A 359 6.87 9.67 -18.50
N LEU A 360 8.11 9.17 -18.50
CA LEU A 360 9.24 9.75 -19.25
C LEU A 360 9.27 9.36 -20.73
N GLY A 361 8.65 8.25 -21.14
CA GLY A 361 8.62 7.83 -22.54
C GLY A 361 8.28 6.36 -22.77
N ARG A 362 8.21 5.96 -24.05
CA ARG A 362 7.93 4.58 -24.52
C ARG A 362 9.23 3.78 -24.69
N GLY A 363 10.09 3.74 -23.66
CA GLY A 363 11.40 3.09 -23.75
C GLY A 363 12.43 3.85 -24.57
N CYS A 364 12.20 5.15 -24.82
CA CYS A 364 13.19 6.02 -25.48
C CYS A 364 14.27 6.40 -24.47
N GLU A 365 15.53 6.31 -24.90
CA GLU A 365 16.74 6.64 -24.15
C GLU A 365 16.65 8.08 -23.61
N ILE A 366 16.40 8.24 -22.31
CA ILE A 366 16.53 9.51 -21.62
C ILE A 366 18.01 9.82 -21.53
N GLU A 367 18.50 10.74 -22.37
CA GLU A 367 19.88 11.21 -22.28
C GLU A 367 20.03 12.22 -21.12
N PHE A 368 20.87 11.88 -20.14
CA PHE A 368 21.23 12.77 -19.05
C PHE A 368 22.74 12.68 -18.79
N GLU A 369 23.42 13.82 -18.84
CA GLU A 369 24.89 13.92 -18.70
C GLU A 369 25.68 13.00 -19.67
N GLY A 370 25.14 12.77 -20.87
CA GLY A 370 25.77 11.89 -21.87
C GLY A 370 25.63 10.40 -21.58
N ILE A 371 24.76 10.01 -20.65
CA ILE A 371 24.35 8.63 -20.39
C ILE A 371 22.89 8.48 -20.83
N GLU A 372 22.62 7.43 -21.60
CA GLU A 372 21.29 7.07 -22.03
C GLU A 372 20.66 6.08 -21.04
N TYR A 373 19.47 6.42 -20.54
CA TYR A 373 18.70 5.58 -19.63
C TYR A 373 17.41 5.08 -20.29
N SER A 374 17.18 3.77 -20.29
CA SER A 374 15.92 3.20 -20.73
C SER A 374 14.87 3.33 -19.62
N THR A 375 13.69 3.88 -19.94
CA THR A 375 12.56 3.92 -19.01
C THR A 375 11.92 2.55 -18.79
N MET A 376 12.33 1.53 -19.55
CA MET A 376 11.87 0.14 -19.40
C MET A 376 12.88 -0.75 -18.66
N ASP A 377 14.08 -0.22 -18.37
CA ASP A 377 15.07 -0.94 -17.57
C ASP A 377 14.93 -0.57 -16.09
N TRP A 378 14.49 -1.53 -15.30
CA TRP A 378 14.21 -1.35 -13.88
C TRP A 378 15.48 -1.26 -13.03
N ASN A 379 16.62 -1.70 -13.57
CA ASN A 379 17.91 -1.57 -12.90
C ASN A 379 18.42 -0.13 -12.88
N VAL A 380 17.91 0.74 -13.76
CA VAL A 380 18.26 2.17 -13.80
C VAL A 380 18.05 2.82 -12.44
N MET A 381 16.96 2.52 -11.73
CA MET A 381 16.73 3.06 -10.39
C MET A 381 17.85 2.64 -9.41
N ASN A 382 18.30 1.39 -9.46
CA ASN A 382 19.39 0.89 -8.61
C ASN A 382 20.71 1.62 -8.93
N GLU A 383 21.04 1.79 -10.21
CA GLU A 383 22.23 2.53 -10.64
C GLU A 383 22.19 3.99 -10.20
N LEU A 384 21.03 4.65 -10.37
CA LEU A 384 20.82 6.03 -9.94
C LEU A 384 20.91 6.18 -8.43
N ILE A 385 20.40 5.23 -7.65
CA ILE A 385 20.57 5.20 -6.20
C ILE A 385 22.05 5.12 -5.86
N GLU A 386 22.81 4.20 -6.44
CA GLU A 386 24.25 4.09 -6.14
C GLU A 386 25.04 5.35 -6.52
N LYS A 387 24.65 6.03 -7.61
CA LYS A 387 25.31 7.26 -8.08
C LYS A 387 24.94 8.49 -7.25
N TYR A 388 23.68 8.62 -6.84
CA TYR A 388 23.13 9.88 -6.29
C TYR A 388 22.67 9.82 -4.83
N LYS A 389 22.68 8.65 -4.18
CA LYS A 389 22.33 8.57 -2.76
C LYS A 389 23.24 9.45 -1.92
N GLU A 390 22.68 10.13 -0.93
CA GLU A 390 23.47 10.86 0.05
C GLU A 390 24.46 9.86 0.71
N LYS A 391 25.77 10.13 0.58
CA LYS A 391 26.79 9.37 1.31
C LYS A 391 26.71 9.81 2.77
N ASN A 392 26.08 8.99 3.61
CA ASN A 392 26.05 9.16 5.06
C ASN A 392 27.47 9.19 5.65
#